data_AF-A0A6C0DNK4-F1
#
_entry.id   AF-A0A6C0DNK4-F1
#
_cell.length_a   1.000
_cell.length_b   1.000
_cell.length_c   1.000
_cell.angle_alpha   90.00
_cell.angle_beta   90.00
_cell.angle_gamma   90.00
#
_symmetry.space_group_name_H-M   'P 1'
#
loop_
_entity.id
_entity.type
_entity.pdbx_description
1 polymer ?
#
loop_
_entity_poly.entity_id
_entity_poly.type
_entity_poly.pdbx_seq_one_letter_code
_entity_poly.pdbx_strand_id
1 'polypeptide(L)'
;MSTPLLTEPHNFTRGDTVIVVDRTSTYLSYVGQIYAIVNKPENEYMKPTRLIDYFYIQFPEPIYHELLKRGFEILYRNRPVIIGTIHRNPTTNCIEKLYTQEKYCAVELEIDIKDINAMLVWRIAFDIQPAKIVAKL
;
A
#
# COMPACT_ATOMS: atom_id res chain seq x y z
N MET A 1 -20.75 4.13 -10.44
CA MET A 1 -20.06 2.87 -10.80
C MET A 1 -20.07 1.98 -9.57
N SER A 2 -20.46 0.71 -9.68
CA SER A 2 -20.46 -0.23 -8.56
C SER A 2 -19.02 -0.52 -8.14
N THR A 3 -18.71 -0.39 -6.86
CA THR A 3 -17.40 -0.73 -6.31
C THR A 3 -17.18 -2.24 -6.47
N PRO A 4 -16.15 -2.71 -7.20
CA PRO A 4 -15.91 -4.13 -7.37
C PRO A 4 -15.69 -4.79 -6.00
N LEU A 5 -16.32 -5.94 -5.79
CA LEU A 5 -16.21 -6.72 -4.56
C LEU A 5 -14.74 -7.09 -4.29
N LEU A 6 -14.36 -7.17 -3.01
CA LEU A 6 -12.97 -7.48 -2.62
C LEU A 6 -12.47 -8.82 -3.19
N THR A 7 -13.39 -9.74 -3.43
CA THR A 7 -13.13 -11.09 -3.95
C THR A 7 -13.28 -11.19 -5.47
N GLU A 8 -13.55 -10.09 -6.17
CA GLU A 8 -13.67 -10.15 -7.63
C GLU A 8 -12.31 -10.49 -8.25
N PRO A 9 -12.29 -11.43 -9.22
CA PRO A 9 -11.10 -11.77 -9.98
C PRO A 9 -10.51 -10.53 -10.64
N HIS A 10 -9.19 -10.50 -10.77
CA HIS A 10 -8.47 -9.47 -11.51
C HIS A 10 -7.46 -10.11 -12.45
N ASN A 11 -7.05 -9.37 -13.48
CA ASN A 11 -6.04 -9.80 -14.43
C ASN A 11 -4.66 -9.16 -14.17
N PHE A 12 -4.50 -8.50 -13.03
CA PHE A 12 -3.24 -7.86 -12.65
C PHE A 12 -2.12 -8.86 -12.39
N THR A 13 -0.90 -8.47 -12.78
CA THR A 13 0.34 -9.20 -12.57
C THR A 13 1.43 -8.31 -12.01
N ARG A 14 2.50 -8.91 -11.49
CA ARG A 14 3.68 -8.17 -11.02
C ARG A 14 4.29 -7.36 -12.17
N GLY A 15 4.57 -6.09 -11.92
CA GLY A 15 5.12 -5.16 -12.90
C GLY A 15 4.07 -4.29 -13.58
N ASP A 16 2.78 -4.59 -13.45
CA ASP A 16 1.73 -3.75 -14.03
C ASP A 16 1.73 -2.36 -13.38
N THR A 17 1.60 -1.33 -14.21
CA THR A 17 1.33 0.03 -13.75
C THR A 17 -0.17 0.18 -13.47
N VAL A 18 -0.49 0.71 -12.30
CA VAL A 18 -1.86 0.85 -11.81
C VAL A 18 -2.14 2.24 -11.28
N ILE A 19 -3.41 2.61 -11.29
CA ILE A 19 -3.93 3.78 -10.59
C ILE A 19 -4.61 3.27 -9.32
N VAL A 20 -4.15 3.76 -8.18
CA VAL A 20 -4.69 3.45 -6.86
C VAL A 20 -5.54 4.62 -6.40
N VAL A 21 -6.85 4.42 -6.28
CA VAL A 21 -7.83 5.46 -5.91
C VAL A 21 -8.31 5.21 -4.49
N ASP A 22 -8.28 6.24 -3.64
CA ASP A 22 -8.85 6.13 -2.30
C ASP A 22 -10.39 5.98 -2.40
N ARG A 23 -10.95 4.92 -1.80
CA ARG A 23 -12.39 4.67 -1.86
C ARG A 23 -13.21 5.68 -1.06
N THR A 24 -12.60 6.35 -0.09
CA THR A 24 -13.22 7.42 0.70
C THR A 24 -13.13 8.79 0.01
N SER A 25 -12.25 8.94 -0.98
CA SER A 25 -12.07 10.17 -1.73
C SER A 25 -11.69 9.89 -3.18
N THR A 26 -12.67 9.99 -4.09
CA THR A 26 -12.47 9.79 -5.53
C THR A 26 -11.55 10.82 -6.18
N TYR A 27 -11.17 11.88 -5.47
CA TYR A 27 -10.26 12.92 -5.95
C TYR A 27 -8.78 12.59 -5.71
N LEU A 28 -8.50 11.58 -4.87
CA LEU A 28 -7.13 11.15 -4.57
C LEU A 28 -6.82 9.88 -5.34
N SER A 29 -5.92 10.00 -6.31
CA SER A 29 -5.45 8.88 -7.11
C SER A 29 -3.93 8.94 -7.24
N TYR A 30 -3.29 7.78 -7.13
CA TYR A 30 -1.84 7.64 -7.12
C TYR A 30 -1.43 6.63 -8.19
N VAL A 31 -0.42 6.97 -8.98
CA VAL A 31 0.15 6.03 -9.95
C VAL A 31 1.26 5.24 -9.27
N GLY A 32 1.19 3.91 -9.38
CA GLY A 32 2.21 3.01 -8.84
C GLY A 32 2.39 1.77 -9.72
N GLN A 33 3.30 0.90 -9.29
CA GLN A 33 3.57 -0.38 -9.96
C GLN A 33 3.34 -1.54 -9.01
N ILE A 34 2.72 -2.62 -9.49
CA ILE A 34 2.54 -3.82 -8.67
C ILE A 34 3.90 -4.48 -8.42
N TYR A 35 4.34 -4.43 -7.17
CA TYR A 35 5.56 -5.06 -6.72
C TYR A 35 5.37 -6.55 -6.42
N ALA A 36 4.26 -6.90 -5.76
CA ALA A 36 3.87 -8.26 -5.44
C ALA A 36 2.37 -8.35 -5.20
N ILE A 37 1.81 -9.54 -5.42
CA ILE A 37 0.42 -9.88 -5.09
C ILE A 37 0.48 -11.01 -4.07
N VAL A 38 -0.19 -10.84 -2.94
CA VAL A 38 -0.21 -11.81 -1.86
C VAL A 38 -1.63 -12.18 -1.49
N ASN A 39 -1.87 -13.47 -1.34
CA ASN A 39 -3.17 -14.00 -0.98
C ASN A 39 -3.24 -14.15 0.54
N LYS A 40 -4.13 -13.38 1.19
CA LYS A 40 -4.29 -13.38 2.67
C LYS A 40 -5.76 -13.58 3.06
N PRO A 41 -6.03 -14.13 4.26
CA PRO A 41 -7.37 -14.14 4.84
C PRO A 41 -7.99 -12.74 4.90
N GLU A 42 -9.28 -12.63 4.58
CA GLU A 42 -10.05 -11.38 4.78
C GLU A 42 -10.03 -10.96 6.26
N ASN A 43 -10.09 -11.94 7.17
CA ASN A 43 -9.98 -11.73 8.60
C ASN A 43 -9.20 -12.90 9.24
N GLU A 44 -7.97 -12.63 9.71
CA GLU A 44 -7.10 -13.64 10.34
C GLU A 44 -7.73 -14.31 11.59
N TYR A 45 -8.73 -13.67 12.22
CA TYR A 45 -9.36 -14.14 13.45
C TYR A 45 -10.66 -14.93 13.22
N MET A 46 -11.22 -14.95 12.01
CA MET A 46 -12.45 -15.68 11.70
C MET A 46 -12.14 -16.93 10.87
N LYS A 47 -12.66 -18.10 11.29
CA LYS A 47 -12.53 -19.36 10.55
C LYS A 47 -13.90 -20.01 10.33
N PRO A 48 -14.28 -20.40 9.09
CA PRO A 48 -13.56 -20.20 7.83
C PRO A 48 -13.68 -18.75 7.33
N THR A 49 -12.64 -18.26 6.63
CA THR A 49 -12.62 -16.93 6.01
C THR A 49 -12.15 -17.04 4.56
N ARG A 50 -12.64 -16.16 3.71
CA ARG A 50 -12.24 -16.11 2.30
C ARG A 50 -10.81 -15.59 2.21
N LEU A 51 -10.08 -16.08 1.21
CA LEU A 51 -8.80 -15.52 0.85
C LEU A 51 -9.01 -14.41 -0.18
N ILE A 52 -8.28 -13.31 -0.01
CA ILE A 52 -8.34 -12.12 -0.86
C ILE A 52 -6.92 -11.80 -1.32
N ASP A 53 -6.79 -11.34 -2.57
CA ASP A 53 -5.54 -10.81 -3.09
C ASP A 53 -5.31 -9.38 -2.61
N TYR A 54 -4.19 -9.18 -1.94
CA TYR A 54 -3.67 -7.89 -1.54
C TYR A 54 -2.46 -7.53 -2.40
N PHE A 55 -2.30 -6.23 -2.64
CA PHE A 55 -1.29 -5.73 -3.57
C PHE A 55 -0.24 -4.94 -2.81
N TYR A 56 1.02 -5.33 -2.94
CA TYR A 56 2.10 -4.42 -2.62
C TYR A 56 2.36 -3.55 -3.85
N ILE A 57 2.13 -2.26 -3.70
CA ILE A 57 2.34 -1.27 -4.75
C ILE A 57 3.58 -0.44 -4.43
N GLN A 58 4.51 -0.41 -5.38
CA GLN A 58 5.65 0.49 -5.37
C GLN A 58 5.20 1.86 -5.88
N PHE A 59 5.46 2.90 -5.09
CA PHE A 59 5.19 4.28 -5.45
C PHE A 59 6.49 5.09 -5.57
N PRO A 60 6.48 6.22 -6.32
CA PRO A 60 7.49 7.26 -6.19
C PRO A 60 7.56 7.80 -4.75
N GLU A 61 8.77 8.19 -4.32
CA GLU A 61 9.05 8.69 -2.96
C GLU A 61 8.08 9.79 -2.46
N PRO A 62 7.72 10.82 -3.28
CA PRO A 62 6.79 11.86 -2.84
C PRO A 62 5.44 11.31 -2.36
N ILE A 63 4.95 10.23 -2.98
CA ILE A 63 3.66 9.63 -2.63
C ILE A 63 3.72 8.93 -1.27
N TYR A 64 4.87 8.38 -0.88
CA TYR A 64 5.02 7.80 0.46
C TYR A 64 4.94 8.87 1.55
N HIS A 65 5.43 10.08 1.29
CA HIS A 65 5.19 11.20 2.21
C HIS A 65 3.70 11.48 2.37
N GLU A 66 2.87 11.33 1.34
CA GLU A 66 1.42 11.57 1.48
C GLU A 66 0.70 10.39 2.15
N LEU A 67 1.05 9.16 1.78
CA LEU A 67 0.25 7.97 2.11
C LEU A 67 0.64 7.27 3.42
N LEU A 68 1.93 7.26 3.80
CA LEU A 68 2.37 6.44 4.92
C LEU A 68 1.78 6.95 6.25
N LYS A 69 1.14 6.02 6.97
CA LYS A 69 0.53 6.22 8.28
C LYS A 69 0.90 5.07 9.20
N ARG A 70 0.92 5.35 10.51
CA ARG A 70 1.15 4.32 11.53
C ARG A 70 0.17 3.16 11.37
N GLY A 71 0.64 1.94 11.54
CA GLY A 71 -0.13 0.71 11.39
C GLY A 71 -0.22 0.17 9.97
N PHE A 72 0.28 0.92 8.97
CA PHE A 72 0.30 0.42 7.59
C PHE A 72 1.41 -0.62 7.42
N GLU A 73 1.14 -1.65 6.62
CA GLU A 73 2.11 -2.67 6.28
C GLU A 73 2.89 -2.25 5.02
N ILE A 74 4.20 -2.41 5.04
CA ILE A 74 5.10 -2.14 3.91
C ILE A 74 6.05 -3.32 3.71
N LEU A 75 6.69 -3.38 2.54
CA LEU A 75 7.90 -4.15 2.32
C LEU A 75 9.10 -3.22 2.46
N TYR A 76 9.89 -3.43 3.51
CA TYR A 76 11.16 -2.76 3.73
C TYR A 76 12.29 -3.75 3.49
N ARG A 77 13.19 -3.46 2.54
CA ARG A 77 14.26 -4.40 2.10
C ARG A 77 13.73 -5.84 1.88
N ASN A 78 12.59 -5.95 1.19
CA ASN A 78 11.87 -7.19 0.87
C ASN A 78 11.27 -7.96 2.07
N ARG A 79 11.14 -7.33 3.24
CA ARG A 79 10.53 -7.94 4.42
C ARG A 79 9.25 -7.19 4.82
N PRO A 80 8.15 -7.90 5.12
CA PRO A 80 6.94 -7.27 5.61
C PRO A 80 7.18 -6.72 7.00
N VAL A 81 6.91 -5.44 7.18
CA VAL A 81 7.00 -4.73 8.47
C VAL A 81 5.81 -3.78 8.61
N ILE A 82 5.50 -3.38 9.85
CA ILE A 82 4.43 -2.43 10.13
C ILE A 82 5.07 -1.07 10.43
N ILE A 83 4.52 -0.01 9.86
CA ILE A 83 4.93 1.36 10.17
C ILE A 83 4.57 1.67 11.63
N GLY A 84 5.58 2.05 12.41
CA GLY A 84 5.46 2.55 13.77
C GLY A 84 5.26 4.06 13.79
N THR A 85 6.01 4.74 14.65
CA THR A 85 6.04 6.20 14.74
C THR A 85 6.46 6.86 13.43
N ILE A 86 5.87 8.01 13.13
CA ILE A 86 6.24 8.88 12.02
C ILE A 86 6.41 10.29 12.56
N HIS A 87 7.56 10.91 12.31
CA HIS A 87 7.76 12.34 12.54
C HIS A 87 7.71 13.07 11.20
N ARG A 88 6.80 14.05 11.13
CA ARG A 88 6.57 14.86 9.93
C ARG A 88 6.93 16.30 10.22
N ASN A 89 7.51 16.95 9.23
CA ASN A 89 7.69 18.39 9.27
C ASN A 89 6.31 19.07 9.31
N PRO A 90 6.02 19.94 10.28
CA PRO A 90 4.69 20.53 10.44
C PRO A 90 4.32 21.51 9.32
N THR A 91 5.30 22.03 8.58
CA THR A 91 5.09 23.01 7.50
C THR A 91 4.95 22.35 6.15
N THR A 92 5.80 21.37 5.83
CA THR A 92 5.80 20.70 4.51
C THR A 92 5.02 19.38 4.51
N ASN A 93 4.66 18.86 5.69
CA ASN A 93 4.10 17.53 5.90
C ASN A 93 5.02 16.39 5.41
N CYS A 94 6.25 16.65 5.00
CA CYS A 94 7.22 15.61 4.60
C CYS A 94 7.62 14.77 5.81
N ILE A 95 7.90 13.49 5.59
CA ILE A 95 8.41 12.59 6.62
C ILE A 95 9.88 12.93 6.86
N GLU A 96 10.22 13.25 8.11
CA GLU A 96 11.59 13.51 8.55
C GLU A 96 12.21 12.28 9.20
N LYS A 97 11.40 11.50 9.94
CA LYS A 97 11.81 10.23 10.52
C LYS A 97 10.68 9.23 10.43
N LEU A 98 11.04 7.98 10.13
CA LEU A 98 10.10 6.87 9.97
C LEU A 98 10.60 5.68 10.76
N TYR A 99 9.69 5.05 11.48
CA TYR A 99 10.01 3.88 12.28
C TYR A 99 9.16 2.68 11.87
N THR A 100 9.67 1.48 12.09
CA THR A 100 8.92 0.24 11.98
C THR A 100 8.77 -0.44 13.32
N GLN A 101 7.64 -1.11 13.52
CA GLN A 101 7.38 -2.02 14.64
C GLN A 101 7.40 -3.45 14.14
N GLU A 102 8.16 -4.31 14.81
CA GLU A 102 8.02 -5.75 14.59
C GLU A 102 6.75 -6.25 15.29
N LYS A 103 6.05 -7.22 14.67
CA LYS A 103 4.70 -7.69 15.05
C LYS A 103 4.58 -8.13 16.53
N TYR A 104 5.69 -8.37 17.22
CA TYR A 104 5.75 -8.86 18.60
C TYR A 104 6.68 -8.06 19.53
N CYS A 105 7.26 -6.95 19.06
CA CYS A 105 8.22 -6.17 19.84
C CYS A 105 7.83 -4.69 19.85
N ALA A 106 7.74 -4.10 21.05
CA ALA A 106 7.50 -2.67 21.21
C ALA A 106 8.73 -1.79 20.84
N VAL A 107 9.82 -2.41 20.38
CA VAL A 107 11.01 -1.70 19.92
C VAL A 107 10.77 -1.19 18.51
N GLU A 108 10.97 0.12 18.36
CA GLU A 108 10.91 0.78 17.08
C GLU A 108 12.30 0.87 16.47
N LEU A 109 12.39 0.58 15.16
CA LEU A 109 13.62 0.71 14.38
C LEU A 109 13.44 1.84 13.37
N GLU A 110 14.36 2.81 13.37
CA GLU A 110 14.38 3.88 12.38
C GLU A 110 14.74 3.29 11.01
N ILE A 111 13.99 3.70 9.99
CA ILE A 111 14.17 3.25 8.60
C ILE A 111 14.23 4.45 7.65
N ASP A 112 14.87 4.26 6.51
CA ASP A 112 14.87 5.22 5.42
C ASP A 112 13.69 4.95 4.47
N ILE A 113 12.96 6.00 4.10
CA ILE A 113 11.85 5.93 3.14
C ILE A 113 12.30 5.41 1.77
N LYS A 114 13.55 5.66 1.38
CA LYS A 114 14.14 5.23 0.11
C LYS A 114 14.32 3.72 -0.02
N ASP A 115 14.39 3.04 1.13
CA ASP A 115 14.56 1.58 1.22
C ASP A 115 13.21 0.83 1.27
N ILE A 116 12.09 1.55 1.17
CA ILE A 116 10.75 0.97 1.05
C ILE A 116 10.54 0.49 -0.38
N ASN A 117 10.34 -0.82 -0.54
CA ASN A 117 10.07 -1.42 -1.84
C ASN A 117 8.64 -1.16 -2.30
N ALA A 118 7.67 -1.31 -1.40
CA ALA A 118 6.26 -1.16 -1.70
C ALA A 118 5.40 -1.03 -0.43
N MET A 119 4.23 -0.43 -0.57
CA MET A 119 3.21 -0.36 0.48
C MET A 119 2.09 -1.36 0.21
N LEU A 120 1.59 -2.03 1.25
CA LEU A 120 0.40 -2.86 1.12
C LEU A 120 -0.82 -1.98 0.89
N VAL A 121 -1.43 -2.11 -0.28
CA VAL A 121 -2.66 -1.44 -0.67
C VAL A 121 -3.82 -2.42 -0.47
N TRP A 122 -4.68 -2.09 0.49
CA TRP A 122 -5.80 -2.93 0.86
C TRP A 122 -6.97 -2.60 -0.05
N ARG A 123 -7.52 -3.61 -0.76
CA ARG A 123 -8.67 -3.42 -1.65
C ARG A 123 -9.92 -2.87 -0.94
N ILE A 124 -9.98 -2.95 0.39
CA ILE A 124 -11.08 -2.37 1.19
C ILE A 124 -10.99 -0.84 1.27
N ALA A 125 -9.77 -0.30 1.33
CA ALA A 125 -9.52 1.13 1.43
C ALA A 125 -9.29 1.78 0.06
N PHE A 126 -8.78 1.00 -0.89
CA PHE A 126 -8.38 1.51 -2.21
C PHE A 126 -8.99 0.70 -3.34
N ASP A 127 -9.34 1.40 -4.42
CA ASP A 127 -9.64 0.79 -5.69
C ASP A 127 -8.37 0.76 -6.56
N ILE A 128 -8.12 -0.38 -7.22
CA ILE A 128 -6.91 -0.57 -8.04
C ILE A 128 -7.38 -0.76 -9.48
N GLN A 129 -6.98 0.19 -10.32
CA GLN A 129 -7.42 0.26 -11.70
C GLN A 129 -6.21 0.11 -12.63
N PRO A 130 -6.39 -0.49 -13.82
CA PRO A 130 -5.33 -0.48 -14.81
C PRO A 130 -5.01 0.98 -15.18
N ALA A 131 -3.74 1.35 -15.15
CA ALA A 131 -3.32 2.59 -15.76
C ALA A 131 -3.53 2.43 -17.26
N LYS A 132 -4.60 3.02 -17.82
CA LYS A 132 -4.77 3.04 -19.27
C LYS A 132 -3.56 3.77 -19.85
N ILE A 133 -2.65 3.03 -20.46
CA ILE A 133 -1.65 3.62 -21.33
C ILE A 133 -2.45 4.26 -22.45
N VAL A 134 -2.62 5.58 -22.39
CA VAL A 134 -3.05 6.33 -23.56
C VAL A 134 -1.89 6.21 -24.53
N ALA A 135 -1.95 5.22 -25.41
CA ALA A 135 -1.10 5.18 -26.59
C ALA A 135 -1.35 6.51 -27.30
N LYS A 136 -0.38 7.42 -27.25
CA LYS A 136 -0.38 8.58 -28.15
C LYS A 136 -0.32 7.98 -29.56
N LEU A 137 -1.44 8.12 -30.29
CA LEU A 137 -1.49 7.97 -31.73
C LEU A 137 -0.54 8.98 -32.38
#